data_AF-A0A1Z7ZK28-F1
#
_entry.id   AF-A0A1Z7ZK28-F1
#
_cell.length_a   1.000
_cell.length_b   1.000
_cell.length_c   1.000
_cell.angle_alpha   90.00
_cell.angle_beta   90.00
_cell.angle_gamma   90.00
#
_symmetry.space_group_name_H-M   'P 1'
#
loop_
_entity.id
_entity.type
_entity.pdbx_description
1 polymer ?
#
loop_
_entity_poly.entity_id
_entity_poly.type
_entity_poly.pdbx_seq_one_letter_code
_entity_poly.pdbx_strand_id
1 'polypeptide(L)' 'MIHFEYLINSVKDVTVDIGELKNIDSNGVEALKTLMAIALRNNNVFSVIGDGCKDIYDDYRSSFAA' A
#
# COMPACT_ATOMS: atom_id res chain seq x y z
N MET A 1 11.53 9.70 2.77
CA MET A 1 10.38 9.19 1.99
C MET A 1 9.98 10.26 0.99
N ILE A 2 10.29 10.13 -0.31
CA ILE A 2 9.96 11.20 -1.30
C ILE A 2 9.53 10.60 -2.65
N HIS A 3 10.12 9.47 -3.07
CA HIS A 3 9.91 8.95 -4.42
C HIS A 3 8.50 8.38 -4.67
N PHE A 4 7.97 7.55 -3.75
CA PHE A 4 6.65 6.95 -3.92
C PHE A 4 5.51 7.96 -3.86
N GLU A 5 5.59 8.94 -2.96
CA GLU A 5 4.60 10.02 -2.90
C GLU A 5 4.61 10.86 -4.18
N TYR A 6 5.79 11.18 -4.72
CA TYR A 6 5.92 11.85 -6.01
C TYR A 6 5.25 11.05 -7.13
N LEU A 7 5.50 9.74 -7.20
CA LEU A 7 4.90 8.87 -8.22
C LEU A 7 3.37 8.85 -8.08
N ILE A 8 2.85 8.62 -6.88
CA ILE A 8 1.40 8.60 -6.60
C ILE A 8 0.73 9.91 -6.98
N ASN A 9 1.43 11.04 -6.86
CA ASN A 9 0.89 12.35 -7.21
C ASN A 9 1.04 12.70 -8.70
N SER A 10 1.94 12.00 -9.42
CA SER A 10 2.27 12.29 -10.82
C SER A 10 1.53 11.40 -11.80
N VAL A 11 1.07 10.22 -11.37
CA VAL A 11 0.29 9.31 -12.21
C VAL A 11 -1.03 8.93 -11.53
N LYS A 12 -2.05 8.68 -12.35
CA LYS A 12 -3.41 8.38 -11.86
C LYS A 12 -3.49 7.01 -11.17
N ASP A 13 -2.77 6.03 -11.70
CA ASP A 13 -2.83 4.65 -11.25
C ASP A 13 -1.40 4.13 -10.98
N VAL A 14 -1.15 3.69 -9.74
CA VAL A 14 0.09 3.05 -9.31
C VAL A 14 -0.22 1.64 -8.86
N THR A 15 0.55 0.66 -9.34
CA THR A 15 0.51 -0.72 -8.86
C THR A 15 1.87 -1.11 -8.31
N VAL A 16 1.90 -1.60 -7.08
CA VAL A 16 3.09 -2.16 -6.43
C VAL A 16 2.93 -3.68 -6.40
N ASP A 17 3.84 -4.38 -7.07
CA ASP A 17 3.93 -5.83 -7.02
C ASP A 17 4.89 -6.25 -5.90
N ILE A 18 4.36 -7.01 -4.93
CA ILE A 18 5.10 -7.57 -3.80
C ILE A 18 5.28 -9.10 -3.90
N GLY A 19 5.01 -9.70 -5.06
CA GLY A 19 5.07 -11.16 -5.25
C GLY A 19 6.45 -11.79 -4.97
N GLU A 20 7.53 -11.03 -5.16
CA GLU A 20 8.90 -11.47 -4.89
C GLU A 20 9.37 -11.19 -3.45
N LEU A 21 8.53 -10.53 -2.62
CA LEU A 21 8.86 -10.30 -1.22
C LEU A 21 8.70 -11.59 -0.42
N LYS A 22 9.78 -12.05 0.21
CA LYS A 22 9.74 -13.21 1.11
C LYS A 22 9.02 -12.92 2.42
N ASN A 23 9.17 -11.71 2.95
CA ASN A 23 8.57 -11.26 4.20
C ASN A 23 8.35 -9.75 4.14
N ILE A 24 7.33 -9.26 4.85
CA ILE A 24 7.08 -7.86 5.15
C ILE A 24 6.83 -7.72 6.64
N ASP A 25 7.43 -6.73 7.29
CA ASP A 25 7.18 -6.45 8.71
C ASP A 25 6.06 -5.41 8.86
N SER A 26 5.66 -5.13 10.11
CA SER A 26 4.60 -4.16 10.40
C SER A 26 4.90 -2.76 9.85
N ASN A 27 6.18 -2.35 9.82
CA ASN A 27 6.58 -1.05 9.29
C ASN A 27 6.38 -0.98 7.77
N GLY A 28 6.70 -2.06 7.05
CA GLY A 28 6.43 -2.18 5.61
C GLY A 28 4.94 -2.13 5.30
N VAL A 29 4.11 -2.83 6.11
CA VAL A 29 2.64 -2.79 5.99
C VAL A 29 2.13 -1.36 6.22
N GLU A 30 2.59 -0.68 7.26
CA GLU A 30 2.20 0.71 7.57
C GLU A 30 2.62 1.70 6.48
N ALA A 31 3.79 1.51 5.88
CA ALA A 31 4.23 2.30 4.73
C ALA A 31 3.29 2.14 3.53
N LEU A 32 2.88 0.91 3.19
CA LEU A 32 1.91 0.67 2.11
C LEU A 32 0.54 1.28 2.42
N LYS A 33 0.06 1.18 3.67
CA LYS A 33 -1.17 1.83 4.14
C LYS A 33 -1.09 3.36 3.97
N THR A 34 0.04 3.97 4.31
CA THR A 34 0.27 5.41 4.14
C THR A 34 0.19 5.82 2.68
N LEU A 35 0.84 5.09 1.77
CA LEU A 35 0.79 5.34 0.33
C LEU A 35 -0.64 5.21 -0.22
N MET A 36 -1.37 4.21 0.23
CA MET A 36 -2.77 3.98 -0.15
C MET A 36 -3.68 5.13 0.33
N ALA A 37 -3.45 5.66 1.53
CA ALA A 37 -4.17 6.83 2.04
C ALA A 37 -3.86 8.11 1.25
N ILE A 38 -2.60 8.31 0.84
CA ILE A 38 -2.19 9.46 0.00
C ILE A 38 -2.88 9.39 -1.36
N ALA A 39 -2.89 8.23 -2.00
CA ALA A 39 -3.57 8.04 -3.28
C ALA A 39 -5.07 8.30 -3.16
N LEU A 40 -5.72 7.75 -2.14
CA LEU A 40 -7.14 7.97 -1.87
C LEU A 40 -7.47 9.45 -1.69
N ARG A 41 -6.66 10.19 -0.92
CA ARG A 41 -6.83 11.64 -0.72
C ARG A 41 -6.78 12.42 -2.03
N ASN A 42 -5.98 11.95 -2.99
CA ASN A 42 -5.77 12.61 -4.27
C ASN A 42 -6.68 12.06 -5.38
N ASN A 43 -7.64 11.18 -5.03
CA ASN A 43 -8.51 10.49 -5.99
C ASN A 43 -7.73 9.71 -7.06
N ASN A 44 -6.57 9.17 -6.67
CA ASN A 44 -5.72 8.31 -7.48
C ASN A 44 -5.86 6.87 -7.02
N VAL A 45 -5.60 5.93 -7.93
CA VAL A 45 -5.61 4.50 -7.64
C VAL A 45 -4.23 4.07 -7.19
N PHE A 46 -4.16 3.41 -6.03
CA PHE A 46 -2.97 2.71 -5.57
C PHE A 46 -3.34 1.27 -5.23
N SER A 47 -2.74 0.33 -5.95
CA SER A 47 -2.98 -1.10 -5.79
C SER A 47 -1.72 -1.82 -5.32
N VAL A 48 -1.88 -2.79 -4.43
CA VAL A 48 -0.84 -3.72 -4.01
C VAL A 48 -1.26 -5.11 -4.45
N ILE A 49 -0.41 -5.81 -5.21
CA ILE A 49 -0.66 -7.17 -5.71
C ILE A 49 0.46 -8.11 -5.29
N GLY A 50 0.20 -9.42 -5.28
CA GLY A 50 1.17 -10.47 -4.93
C GLY A 50 0.74 -11.31 -3.72
N ASP A 51 1.38 -12.46 -3.52
CA ASP A 51 0.93 -13.47 -2.55
C ASP A 51 1.01 -13.00 -1.08
N GLY A 52 1.92 -12.07 -0.77
CA GLY A 52 2.03 -11.43 0.54
C GLY A 52 0.93 -10.39 0.86
N CYS A 53 -0.02 -10.14 -0.05
CA CYS A 53 -1.07 -9.14 0.18
C CYS A 53 -2.11 -9.57 1.21
N LYS A 54 -2.20 -10.87 1.52
CA LYS A 54 -3.12 -11.39 2.53
C LYS A 54 -2.84 -10.79 3.91
N ASP A 55 -1.58 -10.74 4.32
CA ASP A 55 -1.18 -10.22 5.64
C ASP A 55 -1.45 -8.71 5.75
N ILE A 56 -1.24 -7.96 4.65
CA ILE A 56 -1.59 -6.53 4.56
C ILE A 56 -3.10 -6.33 4.66
N TYR A 57 -3.89 -7.17 3.99
CA TYR A 57 -5.35 -7.09 3.99
C TYR A 57 -5.97 -7.47 5.34
N ASP A 58 -5.45 -8.51 5.98
CA ASP A 58 -5.91 -8.97 7.29
C ASP A 58 -5.58 -7.93 8.38
N ASP A 59 -4.41 -7.29 8.33
CA ASP A 59 -4.03 -6.16 9.20
C ASP A 59 -4.81 -4.86 8.90
N TYR A 60 -5.30 -4.70 7.66
CA TYR A 60 -6.21 -3.59 7.33
C TYR A 60 -7.62 -3.84 7.89
N ARG A 61 -8.16 -5.05 7.78
CA ARG A 61 -9.50 -5.38 8.32
C ARG A 61 -9.57 -5.32 9.84
N SER A 62 -8.53 -5.76 10.52
CA SER A 62 -8.48 -5.72 11.99
C SER A 62 -8.55 -4.28 12.53
N SER A 63 -8.01 -3.29 11.81
CA SER A 63 -8.00 -1.89 12.25
C SER A 63 -9.36 -1.19 12.14
N PHE A 64 -10.35 -1.79 11.46
CA PHE A 64 -11.72 -1.26 11.36
C PHE A 64 -12.72 -2.03 12.24
N ALA A 65 -12.28 -3.08 12.93
CA ALA A 65 -13.13 -3.91 13.80
C ALA A 65 -13.07 -3.49 15.29
N ALA A 66 -12.73 -2.23 15.60
CA ALA A 66 -12.66 -1.69 16.95
C ALA A 66 -13.83 -0.75 17.26
#